data_AF-A0A7L4NXU1-F1
#
_entry.id   AF-A0A7L4NXU1-F1
#
_cell.length_a   1.000
_cell.length_b   1.000
_cell.length_c   1.000
_cell.angle_alpha   90.00
_cell.angle_beta   90.00
_cell.angle_gamma   90.00
#
_symmetry.space_group_name_H-M   'P 1'
#
loop_
_entity.id
_entity.type
_entity.pdbx_description
1 polymer ?
#
loop_
_entity_poly.entity_id
_entity_poly.type
_entity_poly.pdbx_seq_one_letter_code
_entity_poly.pdbx_strand_id
1 'polypeptide(L)'
;MIDNLIRWKPIFIGVIIVLALYIISSLLSGLNTTLSDFLLVSTVVGFMVGGKIKNGMINGAIFGVIAGVIVTLVMVALYLLQGYGTYLSYMAYSLVLYLVIEIILGVIGGILGSLVKVEAYKYGLKNE
;
A
#
# COMPACT_ATOMS: atom_id res chain seq x y z
N MET A 1 -8.40 4.92 27.08
CA MET A 1 -8.94 5.32 25.77
C MET A 1 -7.90 5.00 24.70
N ILE A 2 -7.97 3.80 24.11
CA ILE A 2 -7.37 3.56 22.79
C ILE A 2 -8.48 4.01 21.83
N ASP A 3 -8.59 5.32 21.60
CA ASP A 3 -9.41 5.79 20.50
C ASP A 3 -8.85 5.12 19.23
N ASN A 4 -9.70 4.41 18.49
CA ASN A 4 -9.33 3.47 17.42
C ASN A 4 -8.16 4.00 16.55
N LEU A 5 -6.94 3.60 16.90
CA LEU A 5 -5.69 3.91 16.19
C LEU A 5 -5.72 3.36 14.77
N ILE A 6 -6.50 2.31 14.55
CA ILE A 6 -6.70 1.66 13.27
C ILE A 6 -8.01 2.16 12.65
N ARG A 7 -7.91 2.69 11.43
CA ARG A 7 -9.01 3.17 10.60
C ARG A 7 -9.15 2.23 9.40
N TRP A 8 -9.99 1.21 9.55
CA TRP A 8 -10.20 0.19 8.52
C TRP A 8 -10.72 0.72 7.19
N LYS A 9 -11.61 1.72 7.19
CA LYS A 9 -12.16 2.32 5.96
C LYS A 9 -11.04 2.86 5.04
N PRO A 10 -10.15 3.76 5.49
CA PRO A 10 -8.97 4.17 4.72
C PRO A 10 -8.13 3.01 4.18
N ILE A 11 -7.86 2.00 5.00
CA ILE A 11 -7.06 0.83 4.61
C ILE A 11 -7.74 0.08 3.46
N PHE A 12 -9.03 -0.23 3.56
CA PHE A 12 -9.77 -0.92 2.51
C PHE A 12 -9.86 -0.11 1.22
N ILE A 13 -10.06 1.21 1.32
CA ILE A 13 -10.01 2.11 0.15
C ILE A 13 -8.64 2.00 -0.52
N GLY A 14 -7.55 2.06 0.27
CA GLY A 14 -6.20 1.88 -0.25
C GLY A 14 -6.01 0.53 -0.95
N VAL A 15 -6.43 -0.57 -0.34
CA VAL A 15 -6.33 -1.92 -0.94
C VAL A 15 -7.04 -1.97 -2.29
N ILE A 16 -8.24 -1.40 -2.40
CA ILE A 16 -8.99 -1.37 -3.66
C ILE A 16 -8.24 -0.55 -4.73
N ILE A 17 -7.72 0.63 -4.36
CA ILE A 17 -6.99 1.49 -5.31
C ILE A 17 -5.71 0.82 -5.81
N VAL A 18 -4.89 0.26 -4.91
CA VAL A 18 -3.61 -0.36 -5.32
C VAL A 18 -3.83 -1.60 -6.18
N LEU A 19 -4.90 -2.37 -5.93
CA LEU A 19 -5.26 -3.49 -6.79
C LEU A 19 -5.71 -3.02 -8.18
N ALA A 20 -6.50 -1.95 -8.26
CA ALA A 20 -6.90 -1.37 -9.54
C ALA A 20 -5.67 -0.88 -10.33
N LEU A 21 -4.74 -0.18 -9.66
CA LEU A 21 -3.49 0.27 -10.28
C LEU A 21 -2.61 -0.90 -10.72
N TYR A 22 -2.46 -1.93 -9.89
CA TYR A 22 -1.69 -3.13 -10.22
C TYR A 22 -2.25 -3.85 -11.46
N ILE A 23 -3.57 -3.96 -11.57
CA ILE A 23 -4.21 -4.54 -12.77
C ILE A 23 -3.91 -3.69 -14.01
N ILE A 24 -4.05 -2.37 -13.91
CA ILE A 24 -3.81 -1.50 -15.07
C ILE A 24 -2.33 -1.53 -15.48
N SER A 25 -1.42 -1.41 -14.51
CA SER A 25 0.01 -1.32 -14.77
C SER A 25 0.57 -2.66 -15.22
N SER A 26 0.45 -3.69 -14.39
CA SER A 26 1.14 -4.95 -14.61
C SER A 26 0.44 -5.86 -15.62
N LEU A 27 -0.91 -5.89 -15.62
CA LEU A 27 -1.67 -6.81 -16.49
C LEU A 27 -2.01 -6.20 -17.86
N LEU A 28 -2.35 -4.91 -17.92
CA LEU A 28 -2.79 -4.29 -19.18
C LEU A 28 -1.66 -3.56 -19.92
N SER A 29 -0.78 -2.85 -19.19
CA SER A 29 0.26 -2.02 -19.81
C SER A 29 1.62 -2.71 -19.93
N GLY A 30 1.87 -3.77 -19.15
CA GLY A 30 3.16 -4.45 -19.06
C GLY A 30 4.25 -3.65 -18.32
N LEU A 31 3.90 -2.48 -17.76
CA LEU A 31 4.78 -1.67 -16.92
C LEU A 31 4.57 -2.01 -15.45
N ASN A 32 5.64 -2.40 -14.75
CA ASN A 32 5.55 -2.66 -13.31
C ASN A 32 5.74 -1.35 -12.51
N THR A 33 4.63 -0.74 -12.09
CA THR A 33 4.61 0.46 -11.22
C THR A 33 4.30 0.13 -9.76
N THR A 34 4.32 -1.15 -9.37
CA THR A 34 3.82 -1.63 -8.06
C THR A 34 4.42 -0.84 -6.90
N LEU A 35 5.74 -0.62 -6.87
CA LEU A 35 6.38 0.12 -5.78
C LEU A 35 5.91 1.58 -5.70
N SER A 36 5.82 2.27 -6.83
CA SER A 36 5.30 3.65 -6.86
C SER A 36 3.82 3.71 -6.47
N ASP A 37 3.03 2.71 -6.87
CA ASP A 37 1.61 2.62 -6.54
C ASP A 37 1.41 2.43 -5.04
N PHE A 38 2.19 1.56 -4.40
CA PHE A 38 2.16 1.37 -2.95
C PHE A 38 2.51 2.65 -2.19
N LEU A 39 3.55 3.38 -2.61
CA LEU A 39 3.94 4.64 -1.99
C LEU A 39 2.84 5.70 -2.13
N LEU A 40 2.28 5.85 -3.34
CA LEU A 40 1.21 6.79 -3.65
C LEU A 40 -0.04 6.46 -2.83
N VAL A 41 -0.52 5.22 -2.90
CA VAL A 41 -1.77 4.81 -2.26
C VAL A 41 -1.63 4.84 -0.74
N SER A 42 -0.49 4.43 -0.18
CA SER A 42 -0.28 4.58 1.26
C SER A 42 -0.25 6.04 1.71
N THR A 43 0.25 6.95 0.85
CA THR A 43 0.12 8.40 1.08
C THR A 43 -1.34 8.83 1.15
N VAL A 44 -2.20 8.31 0.26
CA VAL A 44 -3.65 8.55 0.33
C VAL A 44 -4.25 7.98 1.62
N VAL A 45 -3.86 6.77 2.04
CA VAL A 45 -4.30 6.16 3.32
C VAL A 45 -3.91 7.04 4.50
N GLY A 46 -2.64 7.44 4.59
CA GLY A 46 -2.12 8.32 5.64
C GLY A 46 -2.84 9.66 5.71
N PHE A 47 -3.16 10.23 4.55
CA PHE A 47 -3.95 11.45 4.43
C PHE A 47 -5.39 11.23 4.90
N MET A 48 -6.08 10.16 4.48
CA MET A 48 -7.46 9.90 4.94
C MET A 48 -7.54 9.71 6.46
N VAL A 49 -6.59 8.97 7.05
CA VAL A 49 -6.52 8.71 8.50
C VAL A 49 -6.38 10.01 9.29
N GLY A 50 -5.42 10.86 8.91
CA GLY A 50 -5.11 12.12 9.58
C GLY A 50 -4.78 12.04 11.07
N GLY A 51 -4.81 13.22 11.71
CA GLY A 51 -4.36 13.38 13.09
C GLY A 51 -2.84 13.38 13.20
N LYS A 52 -2.29 12.61 14.14
CA LYS A 52 -0.85 12.54 14.40
C LYS A 52 -0.15 11.67 13.35
N ILE A 53 1.11 11.97 13.03
CA ILE A 53 1.98 11.16 12.14
C ILE A 53 1.96 9.67 12.52
N LYS A 54 1.92 9.37 13.82
CA LYS A 54 1.81 8.00 14.34
C LYS A 54 0.61 7.23 13.79
N ASN A 55 -0.53 7.89 13.55
CA ASN A 55 -1.72 7.25 13.01
C ASN A 55 -1.50 6.84 11.55
N GLY A 56 -0.95 7.75 10.72
CA GLY A 56 -0.62 7.45 9.34
C GLY A 56 0.38 6.31 9.22
N MET A 57 1.45 6.33 10.01
CA MET A 57 2.45 5.26 10.07
C MET A 57 1.82 3.88 10.33
N ILE A 58 0.97 3.77 11.36
CA ILE A 58 0.35 2.48 11.75
C ILE A 58 -0.62 1.99 10.67
N ASN A 59 -1.47 2.87 10.14
CA ASN A 59 -2.45 2.49 9.12
C ASN A 59 -1.79 2.20 7.78
N GLY A 60 -0.74 2.95 7.42
CA GLY A 60 0.08 2.70 6.24
C GLY A 60 0.83 1.36 6.32
N ALA A 61 1.36 1.00 7.50
CA ALA A 61 1.96 -0.31 7.73
C ALA A 61 0.94 -1.45 7.55
N ILE A 62 -0.24 -1.32 8.17
CA ILE A 62 -1.30 -2.33 8.06
C ILE A 62 -1.78 -2.45 6.61
N PHE A 63 -1.96 -1.32 5.92
CA PHE A 63 -2.23 -1.30 4.48
C PHE A 63 -1.14 -2.03 3.70
N GLY A 64 0.14 -1.72 3.92
CA GLY A 64 1.26 -2.34 3.21
C GLY A 64 1.31 -3.85 3.41
N VAL A 65 1.03 -4.35 4.62
CA VAL A 65 0.94 -5.79 4.89
C VAL A 65 -0.22 -6.42 4.14
N ILE A 66 -1.44 -5.88 4.28
CA ILE A 66 -2.64 -6.48 3.68
C ILE A 66 -2.54 -6.44 2.15
N ALA A 67 -2.26 -5.27 1.58
CA ALA A 67 -2.14 -5.09 0.15
C ALA A 67 -0.97 -5.90 -0.42
N GLY A 68 0.20 -5.87 0.24
CA GLY A 68 1.39 -6.57 -0.24
C GLY A 68 1.20 -8.07 -0.29
N VAL A 69 0.54 -8.66 0.74
CA VAL A 69 0.18 -10.08 0.73
C VAL A 69 -0.76 -10.38 -0.44
N ILE A 70 -1.80 -9.57 -0.66
CA ILE A 70 -2.76 -9.81 -1.74
C ILE A 70 -2.06 -9.70 -3.11
N VAL A 71 -1.29 -8.63 -3.35
CA VAL A 71 -0.57 -8.42 -4.62
C VAL A 71 0.44 -9.53 -4.87
N THR A 72 1.18 -9.96 -3.83
CA THR A 72 2.11 -11.10 -3.92
C THR A 72 1.36 -12.39 -4.30
N LEU A 73 0.21 -12.67 -3.68
CA LEU A 73 -0.60 -13.86 -4.02
C LEU A 73 -1.12 -13.81 -5.45
N VAL A 74 -1.58 -12.66 -5.93
CA VAL A 74 -2.00 -12.47 -7.33
C VAL A 74 -0.81 -12.72 -8.26
N MET A 75 0.37 -12.17 -7.95
CA MET A 75 1.57 -12.35 -8.76
C MET A 75 2.01 -13.83 -8.82
N VAL A 76 1.96 -14.55 -7.70
CA VAL A 76 2.23 -16.00 -7.66
C VAL A 76 1.23 -16.77 -8.53
N ALA A 77 -0.05 -16.44 -8.46
CA ALA A 77 -1.07 -17.08 -9.29
C ALA A 77 -0.81 -16.83 -10.79
N LEU A 78 -0.41 -15.62 -11.17
CA LEU A 78 -0.05 -15.29 -12.56
C LEU A 78 1.19 -16.06 -13.04
N TYR A 79 2.21 -16.21 -12.20
CA TYR A 79 3.39 -17.02 -12.55
C TYR A 79 3.03 -18.49 -12.76
N LEU A 80 2.13 -19.06 -11.96
CA LEU A 80 1.64 -20.41 -12.18
C LEU A 80 0.92 -20.54 -13.53
N LEU A 81 0.04 -19.59 -13.87
CA LEU A 81 -0.69 -19.59 -15.14
C LEU A 81 0.23 -19.44 -16.37
N GLN A 82 1.36 -18.74 -16.21
CA GLN A 82 2.36 -18.56 -17.26
C GLN A 82 3.36 -19.73 -17.37
N GLY A 83 3.23 -20.75 -16.53
CA GLY A 83 4.10 -21.94 -16.56
C GLY A 83 5.39 -21.81 -15.75
N TYR A 84 5.56 -20.77 -14.93
CA TYR A 84 6.75 -20.56 -14.09
C TYR A 84 6.73 -21.34 -12.77
N GLY A 85 5.80 -22.28 -12.58
CA GLY A 85 5.61 -22.97 -11.30
C GLY A 85 6.85 -23.69 -10.76
N THR A 86 7.67 -24.29 -11.63
CA THR A 86 8.92 -24.95 -11.25
C THR A 86 9.99 -23.99 -10.73
N TYR A 87 9.86 -22.70 -11.02
CA TYR A 87 10.82 -21.66 -10.61
C TYR A 87 10.42 -20.92 -9.33
N LEU A 88 9.22 -21.19 -8.78
CA LEU A 88 8.71 -20.47 -7.62
C LEU A 88 9.61 -20.58 -6.39
N SER A 89 10.25 -21.73 -6.16
CA SER A 89 11.20 -21.90 -5.05
C SER A 89 12.41 -20.97 -5.18
N TYR A 90 12.91 -20.77 -6.39
CA TYR A 90 14.01 -19.84 -6.66
C TYR A 90 13.57 -18.38 -6.56
N MET A 91 12.31 -18.09 -6.91
CA MET A 91 11.73 -16.73 -6.84
C MET A 91 11.24 -16.36 -5.43
N ALA A 92 11.05 -17.33 -4.53
CA ALA A 92 10.47 -17.12 -3.20
C ALA A 92 11.22 -16.05 -2.40
N TYR A 93 12.55 -16.02 -2.47
CA TYR A 93 13.35 -15.00 -1.81
C TYR A 93 13.04 -13.60 -2.34
N SER A 94 12.96 -13.43 -3.66
CA SER A 94 12.61 -12.16 -4.28
C SER A 94 11.19 -11.72 -3.93
N LEU A 95 10.23 -12.63 -3.92
CA LEU A 95 8.83 -12.34 -3.54
C LEU A 95 8.73 -11.81 -2.10
N VAL A 96 9.43 -12.46 -1.17
CA VAL A 96 9.48 -12.01 0.22
C VAL A 96 10.15 -10.64 0.34
N LEU A 97 11.24 -10.40 -0.41
CA LEU A 97 11.90 -9.10 -0.42
C LEU A 97 10.98 -7.99 -0.95
N TYR A 98 10.25 -8.24 -2.03
CA TYR A 98 9.27 -7.29 -2.56
C TYR A 98 8.18 -6.98 -1.53
N LEU A 99 7.63 -7.99 -0.87
CA LEU A 99 6.64 -7.80 0.20
C LEU A 99 7.18 -6.93 1.34
N VAL A 100 8.43 -7.16 1.76
CA VAL A 100 9.07 -6.34 2.80
C VAL A 100 9.20 -4.88 2.34
N ILE A 101 9.60 -4.65 1.10
CA ILE A 101 9.72 -3.30 0.53
C ILE A 101 8.34 -2.64 0.45
N GLU A 102 7.30 -3.35 0.03
CA GLU A 102 5.93 -2.85 -0.02
C GLU A 102 5.41 -2.42 1.36
N ILE A 103 5.73 -3.17 2.41
CA ILE A 103 5.40 -2.80 3.81
C ILE A 103 6.15 -1.53 4.22
N ILE A 104 7.44 -1.41 3.88
CA ILE A 104 8.24 -0.22 4.15
C ILE A 104 7.65 1.00 3.42
N LEU A 105 7.26 0.85 2.16
CA LEU A 105 6.59 1.91 1.39
C LEU A 105 5.21 2.23 1.98
N GLY A 106 4.51 1.24 2.52
CA GLY A 106 3.32 1.42 3.33
C GLY A 106 3.57 2.35 4.52
N VAL A 107 4.61 2.10 5.30
CA VAL A 107 5.01 2.96 6.42
C VAL A 107 5.35 4.38 5.95
N ILE A 108 6.23 4.50 4.95
CA ILE A 108 6.71 5.79 4.44
C ILE A 108 5.55 6.62 3.87
N GLY A 109 4.73 6.03 3.01
CA GLY A 109 3.57 6.71 2.43
C GLY A 109 2.59 7.14 3.52
N GLY A 110 2.30 6.27 4.50
CA GLY A 110 1.43 6.62 5.62
C GLY A 110 1.91 7.85 6.40
N ILE A 111 3.23 7.96 6.62
CA ILE A 111 3.87 9.14 7.24
C ILE A 111 3.70 10.37 6.34
N LEU A 112 4.05 10.26 5.05
CA LEU A 112 3.94 11.36 4.08
C LEU A 112 2.49 11.90 4.01
N GLY A 113 1.51 11.02 3.93
CA GLY A 113 0.10 11.40 3.87
C GLY A 113 -0.36 12.18 5.10
N SER A 114 0.10 11.76 6.28
CA SER A 114 -0.17 12.50 7.52
C SER A 114 0.52 13.86 7.56
N LEU A 115 1.77 13.96 7.08
CA LEU A 115 2.48 15.24 6.99
C LEU A 115 1.79 16.22 6.05
N VAL A 116 1.39 15.75 4.86
CA VAL A 116 0.65 16.55 3.87
C VAL A 116 -0.65 17.08 4.48
N LYS A 117 -1.38 16.24 5.22
CA LYS A 117 -2.62 16.64 5.89
C LYS A 117 -2.41 17.68 6.99
N VAL A 118 -1.36 17.54 7.80
CA VAL A 118 -1.03 18.52 8.84
C VAL A 118 -0.74 19.88 8.22
N GLU A 119 0.05 19.93 7.15
CA GLU A 119 0.35 21.19 6.47
C GLU A 119 -0.89 21.77 5.78
N ALA A 120 -1.74 20.94 5.17
CA ALA A 120 -2.99 21.37 4.55
C ALA A 120 -3.93 22.07 5.56
N TYR A 121 -4.07 21.54 6.79
CA TYR A 121 -4.90 22.17 7.82
C TYR A 121 -4.37 23.52 8.28
N LYS A 122 -3.04 23.65 8.38
CA LYS A 122 -2.39 24.91 8.78
C LYS A 122 -2.74 26.05 7.81
N TYR A 123 -2.96 25.73 6.54
CA TYR A 123 -3.34 26.70 5.50
C TYR A 123 -4.85 26.76 5.19
N GLY A 124 -5.70 26.19 6.04
CA GLY A 124 -7.14 26.47 6.02
C GLY A 124 -8.03 25.48 5.25
N LEU A 125 -7.51 24.34 4.80
CA LEU A 125 -8.36 23.21 4.38
C LEU A 125 -9.02 22.59 5.62
N LYS A 126 -10.06 23.22 6.18
CA LYS A 126 -10.84 22.62 7.26
C LYS A 126 -11.65 21.44 6.71
N ASN A 127 -11.68 20.33 7.44
CA ASN A 127 -12.66 19.28 7.15
C ASN A 127 -14.03 19.87 7.42
N GLU A 128 -14.87 19.92 6.39
CA GLU A 128 -16.31 19.84 6.58
C GLU A 128 -16.68 18.44 7.12
#